data_AF-A0A9D8P0M8-F1
#
_entry.id   AF-A0A9D8P0M8-F1
#
_cell.length_a   1.000
_cell.length_b   1.000
_cell.length_c   1.000
_cell.angle_alpha   90.00
_cell.angle_beta   90.00
_cell.angle_gamma   90.00
#
_symmetry.space_group_name_H-M   'P 1'
#
loop_
_entity.id
_entity.type
_entity.pdbx_description
1 polymer ?
#
loop_
_entity_poly.entity_id
_entity_poly.type
_entity_poly.pdbx_seq_one_letter_code
_entity_poly.pdbx_strand_id
1 'polypeptide(L)'
;MGEERQLVLRQIAEAAVLSDYCAAINLDQRKFKQEFDALVAGDPKLKPAEQRQYEAKLMTYFGVYVGLLVAEGTDRRGEFCALAEDALATHKPLSRFWLSTDLERTPASP
;
A
#
# COMPACT_ATOMS: atom_id res chain seq x y z
N MET A 1 10.69 -15.02 3.31
CA MET A 1 10.50 -13.75 2.57
C MET A 1 11.63 -12.85 3.00
N GLY A 2 12.35 -12.20 2.08
CA GLY A 2 13.44 -11.29 2.43
C GLY A 2 12.94 -9.93 2.94
N GLU A 3 13.81 -9.17 3.60
CA GLU A 3 13.51 -7.88 4.22
C GLU A 3 12.89 -6.87 3.23
N GLU A 4 13.49 -6.74 2.04
CA GLU A 4 12.99 -5.83 0.99
C GLU A 4 11.54 -6.14 0.59
N ARG A 5 11.20 -7.44 0.43
CA ARG A 5 9.83 -7.84 0.07
C ARG A 5 8.84 -7.59 1.20
N GLN A 6 9.26 -7.75 2.46
CA GLN A 6 8.42 -7.39 3.61
C GLN A 6 8.16 -5.89 3.68
N LEU A 7 9.17 -5.07 3.38
CA LEU A 7 9.00 -3.61 3.30
C LEU A 7 8.00 -3.22 2.22
N VAL A 8 8.11 -3.78 1.01
CA VAL A 8 7.14 -3.49 -0.07
C VAL A 8 5.73 -3.96 0.33
N LEU A 9 5.60 -5.15 0.91
CA LEU A 9 4.30 -5.67 1.34
C LEU A 9 3.64 -4.79 2.41
N ARG A 10 4.43 -4.30 3.37
CA ARG A 10 3.97 -3.31 4.36
C ARG A 10 3.50 -2.03 3.67
N GLN A 11 4.28 -1.47 2.75
CA GLN A 11 3.95 -0.22 2.06
C GLN A 11 2.67 -0.33 1.21
N ILE A 12 2.43 -1.50 0.62
CA ILE A 12 1.18 -1.80 -0.10
C ILE A 12 0.01 -1.86 0.90
N ALA A 13 0.15 -2.58 2.01
CA ALA A 13 -0.89 -2.65 3.04
C ALA A 13 -1.23 -1.25 3.61
N GLU A 14 -0.19 -0.44 3.87
CA GLU A 14 -0.31 0.94 4.34
C GLU A 14 -1.06 1.81 3.32
N ALA A 15 -0.71 1.71 2.03
CA ALA A 15 -1.42 2.43 0.98
C ALA A 15 -2.88 2.02 0.84
N ALA A 16 -3.20 0.73 0.94
CA ALA A 16 -4.56 0.25 0.88
C ALA A 16 -5.39 0.80 2.05
N VAL A 17 -4.90 0.66 3.29
CA VAL A 17 -5.64 1.09 4.49
C VAL A 17 -5.81 2.60 4.54
N LEU A 18 -4.76 3.38 4.27
CA LEU A 18 -4.84 4.84 4.30
C LEU A 18 -5.80 5.39 3.26
N SER A 19 -5.84 4.81 2.05
CA SER A 19 -6.80 5.25 1.02
C SER A 19 -8.26 4.97 1.39
N ASP A 20 -8.51 3.98 2.25
CA ASP A 20 -9.86 3.63 2.74
C ASP A 20 -10.24 4.46 3.98
N TYR A 21 -9.28 4.74 4.87
CA TYR A 21 -9.52 5.40 6.16
C TYR A 21 -9.38 6.93 6.13
N CYS A 22 -8.55 7.48 5.25
CA CYS A 22 -8.19 8.91 5.23
C CYS A 22 -8.67 9.56 3.93
N ALA A 23 -9.51 10.60 4.06
CA ALA A 23 -10.21 11.21 2.93
C ALA A 23 -9.29 11.93 1.92
N ALA A 24 -8.07 12.29 2.33
CA ALA A 24 -7.11 13.05 1.53
C ALA A 24 -6.20 12.17 0.65
N ILE A 25 -6.39 10.85 0.65
CA ILE A 25 -5.44 9.91 0.05
C ILE A 25 -6.12 9.11 -1.05
N ASN A 26 -5.75 9.39 -2.30
CA ASN A 26 -6.13 8.57 -3.43
C ASN A 26 -5.03 7.53 -3.72
N LEU A 27 -5.46 6.29 -3.95
CA LEU A 27 -4.58 5.20 -4.33
C LEU A 27 -4.36 5.19 -5.86
N ASP A 28 -3.11 5.18 -6.32
CA ASP A 28 -2.81 4.82 -7.71
C ASP A 28 -3.09 3.34 -7.92
N GLN A 29 -4.34 3.01 -8.28
CA GLN A 29 -4.77 1.63 -8.43
C GLN A 29 -3.97 0.85 -9.48
N ARG A 30 -3.48 1.53 -10.52
CA ARG A 30 -2.70 0.87 -11.58
C ARG A 30 -1.33 0.45 -11.03
N LYS A 31 -0.63 1.38 -10.39
CA LYS A 31 0.69 1.11 -9.81
C LYS A 31 0.60 0.13 -8.65
N PHE A 32 -0.40 0.29 -7.79
CA PHE A 32 -0.69 -0.66 -6.71
C PHE A 32 -0.87 -2.07 -7.25
N LYS A 33 -1.76 -2.25 -8.24
CA LYS A 33 -2.02 -3.57 -8.84
C LYS A 33 -0.76 -4.15 -9.47
N GLN A 34 -0.02 -3.36 -10.24
CA GLN A 34 1.20 -3.81 -10.89
C GLN A 34 2.23 -4.35 -9.90
N GLU A 35 2.47 -3.64 -8.79
CA GLU A 35 3.45 -4.06 -7.81
C GLU A 35 2.96 -5.21 -6.92
N PHE A 36 1.66 -5.25 -6.60
CA PHE A 36 1.07 -6.39 -5.91
C PHE A 36 1.15 -7.67 -6.77
N ASP A 37 0.81 -7.58 -8.06
CA ASP A 37 0.91 -8.70 -9.00
C ASP A 37 2.37 -9.17 -9.14
N ALA A 38 3.34 -8.25 -9.19
CA ALA A 38 4.77 -8.59 -9.24
C ALA A 38 5.24 -9.30 -7.96
N LEU A 39 4.73 -8.89 -6.80
CA LEU A 39 4.98 -9.56 -5.53
C LEU A 39 4.39 -10.98 -5.53
N VAL A 40 3.15 -11.14 -5.98
CA VAL A 40 2.45 -12.43 -6.08
C VAL A 40 3.19 -13.36 -7.04
N ALA A 41 3.68 -12.86 -8.18
CA ALA A 41 4.42 -13.64 -9.17
C ALA A 41 5.68 -14.32 -8.61
N GLY A 42 6.22 -13.83 -7.50
CA GLY A 42 7.26 -14.53 -6.74
C GLY A 42 8.57 -14.68 -7.50
N ASP A 43 9.29 -15.78 -7.25
CA ASP A 43 10.46 -16.16 -8.06
C ASP A 43 9.99 -17.07 -9.21
N PRO A 44 10.28 -16.74 -10.49
CA PRO A 44 9.84 -17.54 -11.63
C PRO A 44 10.38 -18.97 -11.64
N LYS A 45 11.38 -19.28 -10.79
CA LYS A 45 11.95 -20.62 -10.63
C LYS A 45 11.15 -21.52 -9.69
N LEU A 46 10.14 -21.00 -8.98
CA LEU A 46 9.32 -21.79 -8.05
C LEU A 46 8.49 -22.83 -8.81
N LYS A 47 8.43 -24.05 -8.27
CA LYS A 47 7.49 -25.07 -8.74
C LYS A 47 6.07 -24.64 -8.36
N PRO A 48 5.02 -25.13 -9.06
CA PRO A 48 3.63 -24.75 -8.79
C PRO A 48 3.19 -24.91 -7.32
N ALA A 49 3.67 -25.96 -6.62
CA ALA A 49 3.35 -26.17 -5.21
C ALA A 49 4.04 -25.14 -4.29
N GLU A 50 5.27 -24.76 -4.61
CA GLU A 50 6.05 -23.76 -3.85
C GLU A 50 5.47 -22.36 -4.09
N GLN A 51 5.02 -22.09 -5.31
CA GLN A 51 4.30 -20.86 -5.66
C GLN A 51 3.03 -20.68 -4.83
N ARG A 52 2.18 -21.72 -4.70
CA ARG A 52 0.98 -21.66 -3.84
C ARG A 52 1.31 -21.41 -2.37
N GLN A 53 2.37 -22.04 -1.85
CA GLN A 53 2.81 -21.80 -0.47
C GLN A 53 3.34 -20.38 -0.28
N TYR A 54 4.03 -19.85 -1.29
CA TYR A 54 4.51 -18.48 -1.29
C TYR A 54 3.35 -17.49 -1.29
N GLU A 55 2.36 -17.66 -2.18
CA GLU A 55 1.14 -16.85 -2.24
C GLU A 55 0.38 -16.88 -0.92
N ALA A 56 0.18 -18.06 -0.33
CA ALA A 56 -0.50 -18.19 0.95
C ALA A 56 0.23 -17.42 2.08
N LYS A 57 1.56 -17.52 2.12
CA LYS A 57 2.37 -16.74 3.08
C LYS A 57 2.24 -15.25 2.82
N LEU A 58 2.34 -14.81 1.57
CA LEU A 58 2.22 -13.40 1.19
C LEU A 58 0.87 -12.82 1.62
N MET A 59 -0.23 -13.52 1.34
CA MET A 59 -1.57 -13.12 1.75
C MET A 59 -1.74 -13.08 3.28
N THR A 60 -1.12 -14.02 3.99
CA THR A 60 -1.13 -14.04 5.46
C THR A 60 -0.45 -12.79 6.02
N TYR A 61 0.77 -12.47 5.56
CA TYR A 61 1.49 -11.28 6.02
C TYR A 61 0.78 -9.99 5.61
N PHE A 62 0.21 -9.94 4.41
CA PHE A 62 -0.60 -8.81 3.97
C PHE A 62 -1.77 -8.57 4.91
N GLY A 63 -2.54 -9.62 5.23
CA GLY A 63 -3.66 -9.53 6.16
C GLY A 63 -3.24 -9.11 7.58
N VAL A 64 -2.09 -9.58 8.07
CA VAL A 64 -1.53 -9.15 9.36
C VAL A 64 -1.22 -7.66 9.35
N TYR A 65 -0.54 -7.14 8.33
CA TYR A 65 -0.26 -5.71 8.23
C TYR A 65 -1.54 -4.88 8.15
N VAL A 66 -2.49 -5.27 7.31
CA VAL A 66 -3.79 -4.60 7.20
C VAL A 66 -4.51 -4.57 8.55
N GLY A 67 -4.57 -5.71 9.26
CA GLY A 67 -5.22 -5.77 10.57
C GLY A 67 -4.59 -4.85 11.62
N LEU A 68 -3.26 -4.79 11.66
CA LEU A 68 -2.53 -3.88 12.56
C LEU A 68 -2.80 -2.41 12.22
N LEU A 69 -2.74 -2.05 10.95
CA LEU A 69 -2.98 -0.68 10.47
C LEU A 69 -4.42 -0.24 10.69
N VAL A 70 -5.39 -1.13 10.47
CA VAL A 70 -6.81 -0.86 10.75
C VAL A 70 -7.03 -0.66 12.24
N ALA A 71 -6.42 -1.48 13.10
CA ALA A 71 -6.51 -1.31 14.55
C ALA A 71 -5.93 0.05 14.98
N GLU A 72 -4.76 0.43 14.45
CA GLU A 72 -4.13 1.72 14.71
C GLU A 72 -4.98 2.89 14.20
N GLY A 73 -5.46 2.82 12.96
CA GLY A 73 -6.33 3.84 12.36
C GLY A 73 -7.70 3.96 13.04
N THR A 74 -8.17 2.92 13.71
CA THR A 74 -9.40 2.94 14.52
C THR A 74 -9.17 3.57 15.89
N ASP A 75 -8.05 3.24 16.56
CA ASP A 75 -7.70 3.77 17.89
C ASP A 75 -7.31 5.26 17.83
N ARG A 76 -6.50 5.64 16.83
CA ARG A 76 -5.87 6.97 16.72
C ARG A 76 -5.97 7.56 15.32
N ARG A 77 -7.19 7.59 14.78
CA ARG A 77 -7.46 8.04 13.42
C ARG A 77 -6.79 9.37 13.05
N GLY A 78 -6.85 10.36 13.94
CA GLY A 78 -6.27 11.69 13.71
C GLY A 78 -4.77 11.64 13.48
N GLU A 79 -4.02 10.95 14.36
CA GLU A 79 -2.56 10.79 14.24
C GLU A 79 -2.19 9.93 13.02
N PHE A 80 -2.94 8.85 12.81
CA PHE A 80 -2.75 7.93 11.69
C PHE A 80 -2.89 8.62 10.33
N CYS A 81 -3.93 9.44 10.15
CA CYS A 81 -4.12 10.21 8.92
C CYS A 81 -3.19 11.41 8.82
N ALA A 82 -2.85 12.09 9.92
CA ALA A 82 -1.99 13.27 9.91
C ALA A 82 -0.58 12.95 9.37
N LEU A 83 -0.02 11.78 9.70
CA LEU A 83 1.26 11.34 9.15
C LEU A 83 1.23 11.25 7.63
N ALA A 84 0.14 10.69 7.10
CA ALA A 84 0.00 10.48 5.66
C ALA A 84 -0.34 11.78 4.91
N GLU A 85 -1.13 12.66 5.53
CA GLU A 85 -1.41 14.01 5.03
C GLU A 85 -0.14 14.90 5.01
N ASP A 86 0.68 14.87 6.06
CA ASP A 86 1.95 15.61 6.12
C ASP A 86 2.95 15.12 5.04
N ALA A 87 2.99 13.82 4.81
CA ALA A 87 3.80 13.22 3.75
C ALA A 87 3.39 13.65 2.34
N LEU A 88 2.08 13.79 2.10
CA LEU A 88 1.55 14.34 0.85
C LEU A 88 1.89 15.83 0.72
N ALA A 89 1.69 16.62 1.78
CA ALA A 89 1.95 18.06 1.80
C ALA A 89 3.43 18.41 1.60
N THR A 90 4.34 17.56 2.08
CA THR A 90 5.79 17.77 1.96
C THR A 90 6.39 17.19 0.67
N HIS A 91 5.56 16.67 -0.26
CA HIS A 91 5.99 15.93 -1.45
C HIS A 91 7.01 14.81 -1.15
N LYS A 92 6.95 14.25 0.06
CA LYS A 92 7.71 13.07 0.48
C LYS A 92 6.69 11.97 0.76
N PRO A 93 6.05 11.41 -0.28
CA PRO A 93 5.04 10.40 -0.05
C PRO A 93 5.69 9.23 0.71
N LEU A 94 5.16 8.90 1.90
CA LEU A 94 5.67 7.83 2.76
C LEU A 94 5.62 6.47 2.06
N SER A 95 4.83 6.39 0.99
CA SER A 95 4.77 5.26 0.09
C SER A 95 4.82 5.72 -1.36
N ARG A 96 5.59 5.01 -2.20
CA ARG A 96 5.64 5.27 -3.66
C ARG A 96 4.30 5.06 -4.38
N PHE A 97 3.26 4.62 -3.66
CA PHE A 97 1.93 4.30 -4.15
C PHE A 97 0.91 5.43 -4.01
N TRP A 98 1.26 6.54 -3.35
CA TRP A 98 0.30 7.61 -3.06
C TRP A 98 0.32 8.71 -4.12
N LEU A 99 -0.87 9.13 -4.52
CA LEU A 99 -1.10 10.35 -5.27
C LEU A 99 -1.73 11.36 -4.32
N SER A 100 -1.17 12.57 -4.25
CA SER A 100 -1.87 13.69 -3.59
C SER A 100 -3.15 13.98 -4.36
N THR A 101 -4.26 14.19 -3.65
CA THR A 101 -5.54 14.64 -4.23
C THR A 101 -5.42 15.94 -5.04
N ASP A 102 -4.35 16.71 -4.87
CA ASP A 102 -4.10 17.95 -5.62
C ASP A 102 -3.67 17.70 -7.08
N LEU A 103 -3.27 16.49 -7.45
CA LEU A 103 -2.89 16.16 -8.84
C LEU A 103 -4.09 15.86 -9.75
N GLU A 104 -5.30 15.66 -9.21
CA GLU A 104 -6.52 15.48 -10.01
C GLU A 104 -7.26 16.81 -10.29
N ARG A 105 -6.80 17.93 -9.73
CA ARG A 105 -7.46 19.25 -9.86
C ARG A 105 -6.84 20.19 -10.89
N THR A 106 -6.20 19.66 -11.93
CA THR A 106 -5.95 20.48 -13.14
C THR A 106 -7.03 20.17 -14.18
N PRO A 107 -8.10 20.96 -14.30
CA PRO A 107 -8.91 20.88 -15.50
C PRO A 107 -8.00 21.21 -16.68
N ALA A 108 -7.95 20.31 -17.65
CA ALA A 108 -7.40 20.62 -18.96
C ALA A 108 -8.11 21.89 -19.44
N SER A 109 -7.37 23.00 -19.46
CA SER A 109 -7.86 24.28 -19.97
C SER A 109 -7.96 24.20 -21.50
N PRO A 110 -8.89 24.97 -22.09
CA PRO A 110 -9.53 24.68 -23.39
C PRO A 110 -8.60 24.73 -24.61
#